data_AF-A0A4R2RRF8-F1
#
_entry.id   AF-A0A4R2RRF8-F1
#
_cell.length_a   1.000
_cell.length_b   1.000
_cell.length_c   1.000
_cell.angle_alpha   90.00
_cell.angle_beta   90.00
_cell.angle_gamma   90.00
#
_symmetry.space_group_name_H-M   'P 1'
#
loop_
_entity.id
_entity.type
_entity.pdbx_description
1 polymer ?
#
loop_
_entity_poly.entity_id
_entity_poly.type
_entity_poly.pdbx_seq_one_letter_code
_entity_poly.pdbx_strand_id
1 'polypeptide(L)'
;MGIEANLGTPLAEAVRKVGSQSAFARLVGKSQTSVYGLLRDNKPLWAESVLAVEAATGVSKEQLRPDIYRLAGDVSHQTVPANLRPVR
;
A
#
# COMPACT_ATOMS: atom_id res chain seq x y z
N MET A 1 12.63 10.76 15.90
CA MET A 1 11.36 10.21 15.38
C MET A 1 10.44 11.37 15.04
N GLY A 2 9.68 11.27 13.95
CA GLY A 2 8.75 12.30 13.47
C GLY A 2 7.28 11.99 13.81
N ILE A 3 6.35 12.54 13.02
CA ILE A 3 4.90 12.39 13.22
C ILE A 3 4.42 10.93 13.15
N GLU A 4 5.17 10.05 12.49
CA GLU A 4 4.88 8.62 12.41
C GLU A 4 4.83 7.93 13.78
N ALA A 5 5.46 8.49 14.82
CA ALA A 5 5.42 7.90 16.17
C ALA A 5 4.01 7.91 16.77
N ASN A 6 3.16 8.86 16.37
CA ASN A 6 1.83 9.08 16.94
C ASN A 6 0.69 8.65 16.01
N LEU A 7 1.01 8.13 14.81
CA LEU A 7 0.01 7.76 13.80
C LEU A 7 -0.22 6.24 13.79
N GLY A 8 -1.48 5.82 13.86
CA GLY A 8 -1.90 4.41 13.76
C GLY A 8 -2.08 3.89 12.33
N THR A 9 -1.55 4.58 11.32
CA THR A 9 -1.75 4.21 9.91
C THR A 9 -0.74 3.15 9.46
N PRO A 10 -1.09 2.31 8.45
CA PRO A 10 -0.16 1.31 7.90
C PRO A 10 1.12 1.93 7.33
N LEU A 11 1.02 3.11 6.72
CA LEU A 11 2.19 3.86 6.24
C LEU A 11 3.11 4.27 7.40
N ALA A 12 2.54 4.76 8.51
CA ALA A 12 3.33 5.12 9.67
C ALA A 12 4.02 3.90 10.29
N GLU A 13 3.36 2.74 10.32
CA GLU A 13 3.97 1.48 10.74
C GLU A 13 5.16 1.10 9.86
N ALA A 14 4.99 1.14 8.54
CA ALA A 14 6.07 0.84 7.60
C ALA A 14 7.29 1.76 7.82
N VAL A 15 7.06 3.06 8.00
CA VAL A 15 8.14 4.03 8.28
C VAL A 15 8.85 3.71 9.61
N ARG A 16 8.10 3.33 10.66
CA ARG A 16 8.68 2.94 11.95
C ARG A 16 9.54 1.68 11.83
N LYS A 17 9.10 0.67 11.05
CA LYS A 17 9.86 -0.56 10.82
C LYS A 17 11.17 -0.32 10.06
N VAL A 18 11.18 0.64 9.13
CA VAL A 18 12.42 1.08 8.46
C VAL A 18 13.30 1.95 9.37
N GLY A 19 12.70 2.62 10.36
CA GLY A 19 13.38 3.32 11.46
C GLY A 19 13.35 4.85 11.38
N SER A 20 13.19 5.42 10.17
CA SER A 20 12.99 6.87 10.01
C SER A 20 12.37 7.23 8.67
N GLN A 21 11.77 8.42 8.57
CA GLN A 21 11.26 8.94 7.29
C GLN A 21 12.38 9.09 6.24
N SER A 22 13.60 9.47 6.62
CA SER A 22 14.74 9.58 5.70
C SER A 22 15.22 8.21 5.19
N ALA A 23 15.22 7.19 6.05
CA ALA A 23 15.56 5.83 5.65
C ALA A 23 14.47 5.24 4.73
N PHE A 24 13.20 5.46 5.06
CA PHE A 24 12.07 5.08 4.21
C PHE A 24 12.13 5.79 2.85
N ALA A 25 12.43 7.09 2.83
CA ALA A 25 12.59 7.86 1.61
C ALA A 25 13.67 7.28 0.68
N ARG A 26 14.81 6.85 1.23
CA ARG A 26 15.86 6.15 0.46
C ARG A 26 15.37 4.80 -0.08
N LEU A 27 14.61 4.05 0.72
CA LEU A 27 14.04 2.77 0.32
C LEU A 27 13.11 2.90 -0.90
N VAL A 28 12.26 3.94 -0.92
CA VAL A 28 11.31 4.16 -2.02
C VAL A 28 11.84 5.09 -3.13
N GLY A 29 13.08 5.58 -3.01
CA GLY A 29 13.67 6.51 -3.98
C GLY A 29 12.97 7.87 -4.06
N LYS A 30 12.44 8.39 -2.94
CA LYS A 30 11.74 9.69 -2.86
C LYS A 30 12.42 10.62 -1.86
N SER A 31 11.92 11.85 -1.74
CA SER A 31 12.39 12.79 -0.72
C SER A 31 11.72 12.54 0.64
N GLN A 32 12.42 12.83 1.73
CA GLN A 32 11.83 12.76 3.07
C GLN A 32 10.64 13.72 3.23
N THR A 33 10.69 14.90 2.61
CA THR A 33 9.56 15.86 2.59
C THR A 33 8.31 15.27 1.95
N SER A 34 8.48 14.47 0.87
CA SER A 34 7.37 13.76 0.24
C SER A 34 6.76 12.72 1.18
N VAL A 35 7.60 11.97 1.92
CA VAL A 35 7.14 11.01 2.94
C VAL A 35 6.38 11.72 4.05
N TYR A 36 6.89 12.85 4.54
CA TYR A 36 6.20 13.68 5.53
C TYR A 36 4.81 14.14 5.03
N GLY A 37 4.73 14.61 3.77
CA GLY A 37 3.46 15.01 3.17
C GLY A 37 2.45 13.87 3.10
N LEU A 38 2.90 12.66 2.75
CA LEU A 38 2.03 11.48 2.77
C LEU A 38 1.50 11.16 4.17
N LEU A 39 2.38 11.18 5.18
CA LEU A 39 2.02 10.90 6.57
C LEU A 39 1.06 11.95 7.14
N ARG A 40 1.35 13.24 6.91
CA ARG A 40 0.56 14.36 7.44
C ARG A 40 -0.83 14.41 6.82
N ASP A 41 -0.92 14.21 5.50
CA ASP A 41 -2.17 14.32 4.76
C ASP A 41 -2.93 12.97 4.71
N ASN A 42 -2.41 11.93 5.38
CA ASN A 42 -2.91 10.55 5.32
C ASN A 42 -3.15 10.05 3.88
N LYS A 43 -2.20 10.35 2.99
CA LYS A 43 -2.29 9.99 1.57
C LYS A 43 -1.79 8.57 1.32
N PRO A 44 -2.35 7.89 0.30
CA PRO A 44 -1.91 6.56 -0.09
C PRO A 44 -0.44 6.54 -0.53
N LEU A 45 0.25 5.42 -0.26
CA LEU A 45 1.61 5.18 -0.76
C LEU A 45 1.64 5.13 -2.29
N TRP A 46 2.74 5.55 -2.91
CA TRP A 46 2.95 5.41 -4.36
C TRP A 46 2.79 3.96 -4.81
N ALA A 47 2.04 3.74 -5.90
CA ALA A 47 1.69 2.39 -6.35
C ALA A 47 2.93 1.55 -6.68
N GLU A 48 3.94 2.18 -7.29
CA GLU A 48 5.19 1.55 -7.66
C GLU A 48 6.04 1.09 -6.47
N SER A 49 5.82 1.67 -5.28
CA SER A 49 6.63 1.42 -4.08
C SER A 49 6.01 0.37 -3.16
N VAL A 50 4.77 -0.06 -3.39
CA VAL A 50 4.02 -0.90 -2.45
C VAL A 50 4.73 -2.25 -2.21
N LEU A 51 5.13 -2.94 -3.28
CA LEU A 51 5.76 -4.25 -3.17
C LEU A 51 7.15 -4.18 -2.51
N ALA A 52 7.90 -3.10 -2.79
CA ALA A 52 9.20 -2.88 -2.15
C ALA A 52 9.05 -2.62 -0.65
N VAL A 53 8.04 -1.85 -0.26
CA VAL A 53 7.74 -1.58 1.15
C VAL A 53 7.23 -2.84 1.87
N GLU A 54 6.35 -3.62 1.25
CA GLU A 54 5.89 -4.91 1.80
C GLU A 54 7.07 -5.87 2.03
N ALA A 55 7.95 -6.04 1.03
CA ALA A 55 9.11 -6.91 1.14
C ALA A 55 10.08 -6.47 2.26
N ALA A 56 10.24 -5.16 2.48
CA ALA A 56 11.17 -4.63 3.47
C ALA A 56 10.60 -4.54 4.89
N THR A 57 9.28 -4.37 5.02
CA THR A 57 8.63 -4.07 6.32
C THR A 57 7.66 -5.15 6.78
N GLY A 58 7.26 -6.05 5.88
CA GLY A 58 6.22 -7.04 6.14
C GLY A 58 4.82 -6.43 6.37
N VAL A 59 4.62 -5.14 6.12
CA VAL A 59 3.28 -4.53 6.13
C VAL A 59 2.59 -4.91 4.82
N SER A 60 1.41 -5.51 4.91
CA SER A 60 0.71 -6.07 3.76
C SER A 60 0.31 -4.97 2.76
N LYS A 61 0.46 -5.27 1.46
CA LYS A 61 0.07 -4.36 0.37
C LYS A 61 -1.41 -3.97 0.39
N GLU A 62 -2.28 -4.88 0.86
CA GLU A 62 -3.71 -4.65 1.03
C GLU A 62 -4.00 -3.60 2.10
N GLN A 63 -3.13 -3.48 3.12
CA GLN A 63 -3.23 -2.42 4.13
C GLN A 63 -2.64 -1.10 3.64
N LEU A 64 -1.56 -1.15 2.86
CA LEU A 64 -0.90 0.05 2.32
C LEU A 64 -1.71 0.72 1.20
N ARG A 65 -2.37 -0.07 0.35
CA ARG A 65 -3.15 0.37 -0.81
C ARG A 65 -4.39 -0.52 -1.03
N PRO A 66 -5.41 -0.43 -0.15
CA PRO A 66 -6.66 -1.19 -0.29
C PRO A 66 -7.45 -0.82 -1.55
N ASP A 67 -7.21 0.35 -2.13
CA ASP A 67 -7.82 0.83 -3.36
C ASP A 67 -7.34 0.07 -4.61
N ILE A 68 -6.09 -0.42 -4.60
CA ILE A 68 -5.53 -1.27 -5.67
C ILE A 68 -5.68 -2.74 -5.31
N TYR A 69 -5.21 -3.11 -4.11
CA TYR A 69 -5.16 -4.48 -3.64
C TYR A 69 -6.41 -4.75 -2.80
N ARG A 70 -7.50 -5.13 -3.47
CA ARG A 70 -8.70 -5.62 -2.76
C ARG A 70 -8.36 -6.90 -2.03
N LEU A 71 -8.86 -7.02 -0.81
CA LEU A 71 -8.82 -8.28 -0.08
C LEU A 71 -9.59 -9.32 -0.91
N ALA A 72 -8.98 -10.48 -1.16
CA ALA A 72 -9.51 -11.53 -2.03
C ALA A 72 -10.91 -12.08 -1.63
N GLY A 73 -11.52 -11.59 -0.55
CA GLY A 73 -12.89 -11.92 -0.15
C GLY A 73 -14.00 -11.20 -0.94
N ASP A 74 -13.68 -10.13 -1.67
CA ASP A 74 -14.70 -9.30 -2.36
C ASP A 74 -14.79 -9.56 -3.88
N VAL A 75 -14.27 -10.69 -4.35
CA VAL A 75 -14.54 -11.14 -5.72
C VAL A 75 -15.79 -12.02 -5.74
N SER A 76 -16.95 -11.38 -5.61
CA SER A 76 -18.20 -11.94 -6.13
C SER A 76 -18.07 -12.03 -7.64
N HIS A 77 -17.42 -13.09 -8.13
CA HIS A 77 -17.48 -13.49 -9.52
C HIS A 77 -18.96 -13.68 -9.86
N GLN A 78 -19.56 -12.68 -10.50
CA GLN A 78 -20.85 -12.86 -11.14
C GLN A 78 -20.71 -14.03 -12.11
N THR A 79 -21.45 -15.10 -11.86
CA THR A 79 -21.53 -16.29 -12.71
C THR A 79 -21.80 -15.85 -14.14
N VAL A 80 -20.83 -16.05 -15.04
CA VAL A 80 -21.05 -15.85 -16.48
C VAL A 80 -22.14 -16.84 -16.91
N PRO A 81 -23.30 -16.40 -17.44
CA PRO A 81 -24.35 -17.34 -17.83
C PRO A 81 -23.85 -18.22 -18.98
N ALA A 82 -24.05 -19.53 -18.83
CA ALA A 82 -23.49 -20.60 -19.68
C ALA A 82 -24.07 -20.70 -21.12
N ASN A 83 -24.53 -19.60 -21.71
CA ASN A 83 -25.27 -19.62 -22.98
C ASN A 83 -24.42 -19.38 -24.25
N LEU A 84 -23.09 -19.52 -24.18
CA LEU A 84 -22.27 -19.59 -25.40
C LEU A 84 -22.28 -21.03 -25.95
N ARG A 85 -23.34 -21.41 -26.68
CA ARG A 85 -23.25 -22.57 -27.57
C ARG A 85 -22.62 -22.10 -28.89
N PRO A 86 -21.55 -22.73 -29.40
CA PRO A 86 -21.12 -22.46 -30.76
C PRO A 86 -22.25 -22.88 -31.69
N VAL A 87 -22.76 -21.93 -32.47
CA VAL A 87 -23.61 -22.21 -33.63
C VAL A 87 -22.75 -23.04 -34.58
N ARG A 88 -23.19 -24.27 -34.86
CA ARG A 88 -22.55 -25.21 -35.78
C ARG A 88 -22.51 -24.65 -37.20
#